data_AF-A0A7J4K345-F1
#
_entry.id   AF-A0A7J4K345-F1
#
_cell.length_a   1.000
_cell.length_b   1.000
_cell.length_c   1.000
_cell.angle_alpha   90.00
_cell.angle_beta   90.00
_cell.angle_gamma   90.00
#
_symmetry.space_group_name_H-M   'P 1'
#
loop_
_entity.id
_entity.type
_entity.pdbx_description
1 polymer ?
#
loop_
_entity_poly.entity_id
_entity_poly.type
_entity_poly.pdbx_seq_one_letter_code
_entity_poly.pdbx_strand_id
1 'polypeptide(L)'
;MLKGGVIMDVTNVEQARIAEKAGAVAVMALERVPADIRAQGGVARMSDPLMIKAIKSAVTIPVMAKCRIGHFAEAQVLEAIGIDFIDESEVLTPADEQFHVDKSKFTVPFVCGARNLGEDLRRINEGAAMMRTKGEAGT
;
A
#
# COMPACT_ATOMS: atom_id res chain seq x y z
N MET A 1 3.53 -14.79 -8.32
CA MET A 1 4.86 -14.15 -8.21
C MET A 1 5.20 -13.70 -6.79
N LEU A 2 4.25 -13.22 -5.97
CA LEU A 2 4.55 -12.74 -4.60
C LEU A 2 4.56 -13.81 -3.48
N LYS A 3 3.91 -14.97 -3.71
CA LYS A 3 3.77 -16.03 -2.69
C LYS A 3 5.14 -16.57 -2.26
N GLY A 4 5.36 -16.67 -0.95
CA GLY A 4 6.60 -17.18 -0.36
C GLY A 4 7.73 -16.16 -0.23
N GLY A 5 7.49 -14.89 -0.57
CA GLY A 5 8.48 -13.81 -0.46
C GLY A 5 8.18 -12.78 0.63
N VAL A 6 9.03 -11.76 0.70
CA VAL A 6 8.91 -10.60 1.61
C VAL A 6 8.64 -9.34 0.80
N ILE A 7 7.68 -8.54 1.26
CA ILE A 7 7.42 -7.19 0.75
C ILE A 7 8.02 -6.20 1.77
N MET A 8 8.86 -5.28 1.31
CA MET A 8 9.57 -4.34 2.20
C MET A 8 9.08 -2.91 2.00
N ASP A 9 8.73 -2.24 3.11
CA ASP A 9 8.46 -0.80 3.15
C ASP A 9 9.76 -0.02 2.87
N VAL A 10 9.71 0.96 1.96
CA VAL A 10 10.87 1.78 1.56
C VAL A 10 10.47 3.24 1.37
N THR A 11 11.32 4.15 1.81
CA THR A 11 11.05 5.61 1.78
C THR A 11 11.86 6.37 0.75
N ASN A 12 12.77 5.70 0.04
CA ASN A 12 13.57 6.31 -1.02
C ASN A 12 14.13 5.25 -1.99
N VAL A 13 14.75 5.74 -3.07
CA VAL A 13 15.37 4.92 -4.12
C VAL A 13 16.49 4.02 -3.61
N GLU A 14 17.28 4.47 -2.64
CA GLU A 14 18.39 3.69 -2.08
C GLU A 14 17.85 2.47 -1.34
N GLN A 15 16.88 2.66 -0.45
CA GLN A 15 16.21 1.58 0.27
C GLN A 15 15.52 0.59 -0.69
N ALA A 16 14.88 1.08 -1.75
CA ALA A 16 14.27 0.23 -2.77
C ALA A 16 15.30 -0.72 -3.41
N ARG A 17 16.47 -0.21 -3.80
CA ARG A 17 17.57 -1.02 -4.34
C ARG A 17 18.15 -1.99 -3.33
N ILE A 18 18.23 -1.61 -2.06
CA ILE A 18 18.67 -2.50 -0.98
C ILE A 18 17.68 -3.65 -0.81
N ALA A 19 16.37 -3.36 -0.76
CA ALA A 19 15.32 -4.35 -0.63
C ALA A 19 15.34 -5.37 -1.79
N GLU A 20 15.46 -4.89 -3.03
CA GLU A 20 15.58 -5.77 -4.21
C GLU A 20 16.83 -6.66 -4.13
N LYS A 21 18.00 -6.10 -3.81
CA LYS A 21 19.24 -6.88 -3.64
C LYS A 21 19.16 -7.89 -2.49
N ALA A 22 18.38 -7.60 -1.46
CA ALA A 22 18.13 -8.51 -0.34
C ALA A 22 17.12 -9.62 -0.67
N GLY A 23 16.54 -9.62 -1.88
CA GLY A 23 15.59 -10.65 -2.33
C GLY A 23 14.13 -10.37 -1.98
N ALA A 24 13.77 -9.12 -1.72
CA ALA A 24 12.36 -8.74 -1.62
C ALA A 24 11.63 -9.06 -2.94
N VAL A 25 10.40 -9.59 -2.84
CA VAL A 25 9.59 -9.91 -4.03
C VAL A 25 8.78 -8.71 -4.54
N ALA A 26 8.67 -7.67 -3.71
CA ALA A 26 8.10 -6.37 -4.04
C ALA A 26 8.53 -5.34 -2.97
N VAL A 27 8.34 -4.06 -3.27
CA VAL A 27 8.52 -2.97 -2.30
C VAL A 27 7.23 -2.18 -2.12
N MET A 28 7.03 -1.62 -0.95
CA MET A 28 5.93 -0.71 -0.62
C MET A 28 6.51 0.70 -0.48
N ALA A 29 6.17 1.59 -1.41
CA ALA A 29 6.62 2.97 -1.43
C ALA A 29 5.76 3.84 -0.51
N LEU A 30 6.41 4.52 0.44
CA LEU A 30 5.76 5.47 1.34
C LEU A 30 6.76 6.52 1.86
N GLU A 31 6.31 7.76 2.09
CA GLU A 31 7.19 8.84 2.58
C GLU A 31 7.67 8.63 4.03
N ARG A 32 6.86 7.97 4.86
CA ARG A 32 7.11 7.79 6.29
C ARG A 32 6.73 6.37 6.68
N VAL A 33 7.62 5.68 7.40
CA VAL A 33 7.30 4.35 7.92
C VAL A 33 6.24 4.42 9.02
N PRO A 34 5.49 3.34 9.30
CA PRO A 34 4.41 3.36 10.30
C PRO A 34 4.85 3.85 11.69
N ALA A 35 6.09 3.57 12.10
CA ALA A 35 6.66 4.06 13.35
C ALA A 35 6.77 5.59 13.39
N ASP A 36 7.23 6.21 12.29
CA ASP A 36 7.34 7.67 12.17
C ASP A 36 5.96 8.34 12.13
N ILE A 37 5.00 7.72 11.41
CA ILE A 37 3.62 8.21 11.35
C ILE A 37 3.02 8.28 12.76
N ARG A 38 3.24 7.26 13.60
CA ARG A 38 2.78 7.25 14.99
C ARG A 38 3.48 8.30 15.85
N ALA A 39 4.80 8.43 15.73
CA ALA A 39 5.59 9.33 16.55
C ALA A 39 5.30 10.82 16.26
N GLN A 40 5.11 11.16 14.98
CA GLN A 40 4.90 12.54 14.54
C GLN A 40 3.42 12.96 14.58
N GLY A 41 2.49 12.00 14.46
CA GLY A 41 1.06 12.28 14.37
C GLY A 41 0.67 13.04 13.11
N GLY A 42 -0.50 13.70 13.18
CA GLY A 42 -1.08 14.45 12.06
C GLY A 42 -1.79 13.55 11.05
N VAL A 43 -2.07 14.12 9.86
CA VAL A 43 -2.78 13.42 8.78
C VAL A 43 -1.77 12.70 7.87
N ALA A 44 -1.86 11.38 7.80
CA ALA A 44 -1.09 10.55 6.89
C ALA A 44 -1.90 10.27 5.61
N ARG A 45 -1.30 10.52 4.44
CA ARG A 45 -1.95 10.45 3.12
C ARG A 45 -1.14 9.56 2.16
N MET A 46 -1.64 9.40 0.94
CA MET A 46 -0.85 8.87 -0.18
C MET A 46 0.45 9.68 -0.35
N SER A 47 1.54 9.00 -0.68
CA SER A 47 2.84 9.62 -0.95
C SER A 47 2.88 10.35 -2.29
N ASP A 48 3.78 11.32 -2.42
CA ASP A 48 3.97 12.09 -3.65
C ASP A 48 4.18 11.15 -4.86
N PRO A 49 3.37 11.27 -5.93
CA PRO A 49 3.54 10.51 -7.15
C PRO A 49 4.95 10.56 -7.77
N LEU A 50 5.69 11.67 -7.60
CA LEU A 50 7.08 11.80 -8.05
C LEU A 50 8.01 10.84 -7.29
N MET A 51 7.84 10.73 -5.97
CA MET A 51 8.61 9.82 -5.12
C MET A 51 8.34 8.36 -5.50
N ILE A 52 7.06 8.00 -5.72
CA ILE A 52 6.65 6.66 -6.14
C ILE A 52 7.26 6.32 -7.52
N LYS A 53 7.17 7.24 -8.49
CA LYS A 53 7.76 7.07 -9.83
C LYS A 53 9.28 6.88 -9.79
N ALA A 54 9.97 7.61 -8.90
CA ALA A 54 11.40 7.47 -8.72
C ALA A 54 11.77 6.07 -8.20
N ILE A 55 11.03 5.56 -7.20
CA ILE A 55 11.22 4.19 -6.69
C ILE A 55 10.93 3.15 -7.79
N LYS A 56 9.80 3.29 -8.50
CA LYS A 56 9.44 2.36 -9.59
C LYS A 56 10.47 2.32 -10.70
N SER A 57 11.10 3.45 -11.02
CA SER A 57 12.17 3.51 -12.03
C SER A 57 13.50 2.92 -11.55
N ALA A 58 13.66 2.67 -10.25
CA ALA A 58 14.93 2.25 -9.67
C ALA A 58 15.07 0.75 -9.44
N VAL A 59 13.96 0.00 -9.48
CA VAL A 59 13.90 -1.45 -9.24
C VAL A 59 13.12 -2.15 -10.35
N THR A 60 13.32 -3.46 -10.48
CA THR A 60 12.63 -4.31 -11.45
C THR A 60 11.50 -5.14 -10.82
N ILE A 61 11.52 -5.30 -9.50
CA ILE A 61 10.43 -5.94 -8.74
C ILE A 61 9.20 -5.03 -8.63
N PRO A 62 7.98 -5.61 -8.47
CA PRO A 62 6.76 -4.84 -8.29
C PRO A 62 6.85 -3.78 -7.18
N VAL A 63 6.25 -2.63 -7.43
CA VAL A 63 6.12 -1.52 -6.49
C VAL A 63 4.66 -1.35 -6.13
N MET A 64 4.39 -1.34 -4.83
CA MET A 64 3.09 -1.07 -4.23
C MET A 64 3.10 0.33 -3.60
N ALA A 65 1.92 0.93 -3.43
CA ALA A 65 1.78 2.18 -2.70
C ALA A 65 0.46 2.21 -1.91
N LYS A 66 0.42 3.02 -0.86
CA LYS A 66 -0.74 3.13 0.03
C LYS A 66 -1.70 4.24 -0.40
N CYS A 67 -2.99 3.96 -0.32
CA CYS A 67 -4.04 4.99 -0.32
C CYS A 67 -4.82 4.95 1.00
N ARG A 68 -5.47 6.06 1.36
CA ARG A 68 -6.34 6.12 2.53
C ARG A 68 -7.60 5.27 2.32
N ILE A 69 -8.14 4.74 3.42
CA ILE A 69 -9.42 4.01 3.41
C ILE A 69 -10.52 4.92 2.84
N GLY A 70 -11.23 4.41 1.83
CA GLY A 70 -12.33 5.10 1.14
C GLY A 70 -11.88 6.14 0.11
N HIS A 71 -10.60 6.47 0.00
CA HIS A 71 -10.13 7.55 -0.86
C HIS A 71 -9.92 7.11 -2.31
N PHE A 72 -11.00 6.83 -3.03
CA PHE A 72 -10.95 6.34 -4.42
C PHE A 72 -10.16 7.26 -5.36
N ALA A 73 -10.13 8.58 -5.14
CA ALA A 73 -9.34 9.50 -5.97
C ALA A 73 -7.81 9.34 -5.78
N GLU A 74 -7.36 8.94 -4.58
CA GLU A 74 -5.92 8.62 -4.39
C GLU A 74 -5.60 7.32 -5.12
N ALA A 75 -6.49 6.33 -5.04
CA ALA A 75 -6.33 5.10 -5.79
C ALA A 75 -6.31 5.33 -7.32
N GLN A 76 -7.13 6.23 -7.85
CA GLN A 76 -7.12 6.62 -9.27
C GLN A 76 -5.78 7.24 -9.68
N VAL A 77 -5.17 8.07 -8.83
CA VAL A 77 -3.84 8.63 -9.09
C VAL A 77 -2.79 7.51 -9.12
N LEU A 78 -2.82 6.59 -8.15
CA LEU A 78 -1.90 5.46 -8.09
C LEU A 78 -2.01 4.54 -9.31
N GLU A 79 -3.23 4.24 -9.76
CA GLU A 79 -3.47 3.49 -11.00
C GLU A 79 -2.93 4.23 -12.22
N ALA A 80 -3.20 5.54 -12.34
CA ALA A 80 -2.76 6.36 -13.46
C ALA A 80 -1.23 6.50 -13.57
N ILE A 81 -0.49 6.41 -12.45
CA ILE A 81 0.97 6.37 -12.47
C ILE A 81 1.54 4.95 -12.65
N GLY A 82 0.66 3.96 -12.83
CA GLY A 82 1.02 2.58 -13.15
C GLY A 82 1.59 1.82 -11.97
N ILE A 83 1.08 2.01 -10.75
CA ILE A 83 1.49 1.17 -9.60
C ILE A 83 1.12 -0.30 -9.85
N ASP A 84 1.87 -1.25 -9.29
CA ASP A 84 1.60 -2.67 -9.52
C ASP A 84 0.50 -3.18 -8.58
N PHE A 85 0.40 -2.64 -7.36
CA PHE A 85 -0.67 -2.90 -6.39
C PHE A 85 -0.98 -1.64 -5.57
N ILE A 86 -2.24 -1.50 -5.15
CA ILE A 86 -2.66 -0.48 -4.19
C ILE A 86 -2.95 -1.13 -2.84
N ASP A 87 -2.35 -0.63 -1.75
CA ASP A 87 -2.71 -1.01 -0.39
C ASP A 87 -3.66 0.03 0.20
N GLU A 88 -4.96 -0.31 0.30
CA GLU A 88 -5.92 0.52 1.02
C GLU A 88 -5.69 0.32 2.52
N SER A 89 -5.01 1.28 3.15
CA SER A 89 -4.31 1.03 4.40
C SER A 89 -4.89 1.79 5.57
N GLU A 90 -5.14 1.06 6.66
CA GLU A 90 -5.48 1.58 7.98
C GLU A 90 -4.32 2.33 8.68
N VAL A 91 -3.11 2.24 8.14
CA VAL A 91 -1.94 2.97 8.64
C VAL A 91 -2.04 4.46 8.28
N LEU A 92 -2.73 4.77 7.18
CA LEU A 92 -3.02 6.15 6.80
C LEU A 92 -4.31 6.62 7.47
N THR A 93 -4.50 7.94 7.55
CA THR A 93 -5.72 8.52 8.13
C THR A 93 -6.91 8.19 7.23
N PRO A 94 -7.98 7.52 7.71
CA PRO A 94 -9.15 7.22 6.88
C PRO A 94 -9.73 8.48 6.24
N ALA A 95 -10.14 8.37 4.98
CA ALA A 95 -10.82 9.45 4.26
C ALA A 95 -12.35 9.29 4.30
N ASP A 96 -12.81 8.05 4.41
CA ASP A 96 -14.20 7.68 4.65
C ASP A 96 -14.23 6.73 5.85
N GLU A 97 -15.09 7.01 6.84
CA GLU A 97 -15.23 6.20 8.05
C GLU A 97 -16.23 5.05 7.89
N GLN A 98 -17.04 5.07 6.84
CA GLN A 98 -18.12 4.11 6.61
C GLN A 98 -17.76 3.10 5.52
N PHE A 99 -17.19 3.56 4.41
CA PHE A 99 -16.99 2.73 3.22
C PHE A 99 -15.53 2.64 2.78
N HIS A 100 -15.18 1.48 2.24
CA HIS A 100 -13.91 1.28 1.55
C HIS A 100 -14.08 1.59 0.05
N VAL A 101 -12.96 1.75 -0.65
CA VAL A 101 -12.98 1.89 -2.11
C VAL A 101 -13.64 0.66 -2.75
N ASP A 102 -14.54 0.88 -3.71
CA ASP A 102 -15.08 -0.15 -4.61
C ASP A 102 -13.99 -0.55 -5.62
N LYS A 103 -13.30 -1.67 -5.35
CA LYS A 103 -12.08 -2.08 -6.06
C LYS A 103 -12.40 -2.74 -7.39
N SER A 104 -13.65 -3.18 -7.58
CA SER A 104 -14.12 -3.75 -8.84
C SER A 104 -14.06 -2.76 -10.01
N LYS A 105 -13.96 -1.46 -9.72
CA LYS A 105 -13.84 -0.37 -10.70
C LYS A 105 -12.40 -0.09 -11.16
N PHE A 106 -11.43 -0.83 -10.62
CA PHE A 106 -10.02 -0.65 -10.91
C PHE A 106 -9.47 -1.90 -11.61
N THR A 107 -8.50 -1.67 -12.50
CA THR A 107 -7.73 -2.73 -13.15
C THR A 107 -6.54 -3.15 -12.30
N VAL A 108 -5.95 -2.21 -11.56
CA VAL A 108 -4.87 -2.48 -10.62
C VAL A 108 -5.38 -3.27 -9.41
N PRO A 109 -4.70 -4.36 -9.00
CA PRO A 109 -5.11 -5.16 -7.86
C PRO A 109 -4.91 -4.42 -6.52
N PHE A 110 -5.83 -4.68 -5.58
CA PHE A 110 -5.76 -4.13 -4.23
C PHE A 110 -5.29 -5.15 -3.20
N VAL A 111 -4.48 -4.68 -2.26
CA VAL A 111 -4.17 -5.31 -0.99
C VAL A 111 -5.01 -4.64 0.10
N CYS A 112 -5.62 -5.42 0.99
CA CYS A 112 -6.38 -4.89 2.13
C CYS A 112 -6.03 -5.55 3.45
N GLY A 113 -6.11 -4.78 4.52
CA GLY A 113 -5.93 -5.25 5.89
C GLY A 113 -7.20 -5.88 6.48
N ALA A 114 -7.07 -6.98 7.22
CA ALA A 114 -8.14 -7.57 8.01
C ALA A 114 -7.65 -8.00 9.41
N ARG A 115 -8.52 -7.90 10.43
CA ARG A 115 -8.25 -8.42 11.80
C ARG A 115 -8.89 -9.77 12.07
N ASN A 116 -9.87 -10.16 11.27
CA ASN A 116 -10.66 -11.37 11.41
C ASN A 116 -11.26 -11.76 10.06
N LEU A 117 -11.80 -12.97 9.98
CA LEU A 117 -12.42 -13.50 8.76
C LEU A 117 -13.60 -12.65 8.26
N GLY A 118 -14.36 -12.03 9.15
CA GLY A 118 -15.48 -11.17 8.77
C GLY A 118 -15.03 -9.92 8.02
N GLU A 119 -13.98 -9.25 8.49
CA GLU A 119 -13.33 -8.16 7.75
C GLU A 119 -12.77 -8.66 6.42
N ASP A 120 -12.11 -9.82 6.45
CA ASP A 120 -11.46 -10.41 5.29
C ASP A 120 -12.44 -10.63 4.12
N LEU A 121 -13.54 -11.35 4.39
CA LEU A 121 -14.59 -11.64 3.41
C LEU A 121 -15.27 -10.38 2.87
N ARG A 122 -15.41 -9.32 3.69
CA ARG A 122 -15.95 -8.03 3.22
C ARG A 122 -15.00 -7.33 2.25
N ARG A 123 -13.69 -7.29 2.54
CA ARG A 123 -12.69 -6.68 1.64
C ARG A 123 -12.59 -7.45 0.32
N ILE A 124 -12.64 -8.78 0.37
CA ILE A 124 -12.68 -9.63 -0.83
C ILE A 124 -13.95 -9.34 -1.65
N ASN A 125 -15.12 -9.23 -1.01
CA ASN A 125 -16.37 -8.90 -1.69
C ASN A 125 -16.35 -7.51 -2.37
N GLU A 126 -15.57 -6.57 -1.82
CA GLU A 126 -15.34 -5.25 -2.43
C GLU A 126 -14.28 -5.26 -3.55
N GLY A 127 -13.64 -6.42 -3.81
CA GLY A 127 -12.70 -6.64 -4.91
C GLY A 127 -11.22 -6.69 -4.52
N ALA A 128 -10.89 -6.93 -3.24
CA ALA A 128 -9.48 -7.07 -2.84
C ALA A 128 -8.88 -8.36 -3.45
N ALA A 129 -7.71 -8.23 -4.08
CA ALA A 129 -7.01 -9.34 -4.73
C ALA A 129 -6.00 -10.03 -3.80
N MET A 130 -5.62 -9.36 -2.72
CA MET A 130 -4.70 -9.87 -1.70
C MET A 130 -5.08 -9.34 -0.32
N MET A 131 -4.91 -10.18 0.69
CA MET A 131 -5.26 -9.87 2.06
C MET A 131 -4.02 -9.96 2.95
N ARG A 132 -3.93 -9.03 3.92
CA ARG A 132 -2.89 -9.01 4.96
C ARG A 132 -3.53 -8.86 6.33
N THR A 133 -2.93 -9.46 7.34
CA THR A 133 -3.34 -9.22 8.73
C THR A 133 -2.90 -7.82 9.17
N LYS A 134 -3.77 -7.05 9.82
CA LYS A 134 -3.43 -5.67 10.25
C LYS A 134 -2.29 -5.62 11.27
N GLY A 135 -2.29 -6.54 12.24
CA GLY A 135 -1.38 -6.50 13.39
C GLY A 135 -1.40 -5.13 14.07
N GLU A 136 -0.25 -4.71 14.60
CA GLU A 136 -0.01 -3.34 15.07
C GLU A 136 1.21 -2.77 14.34
N ALA A 137 1.02 -2.21 13.14
CA ALA A 137 2.13 -1.67 12.37
C ALA A 137 2.85 -0.54 13.13
N GLY A 138 4.19 -0.62 13.19
CA GLY A 138 5.06 0.39 13.80
C GLY A 138 5.15 0.34 15.33
N THR A 139 4.73 -0.76 15.96
CA THR A 139 5.01 -1.06 17.38
C THR A 139 6.27 -1.89 17.55
#